data_AF-A0A6I9IS89-F1
#
_entry.id   AF-A0A6I9IS89-F1
#
_cell.length_a   1.000
_cell.length_b   1.000
_cell.length_c   1.000
_cell.angle_alpha   90.00
_cell.angle_beta   90.00
_cell.angle_gamma   90.00
#
_symmetry.space_group_name_H-M   'P 1'
#
loop_
_entity.id
_entity.type
_entity.pdbx_description
1 polymer ?
#
loop_
_entity_poly.entity_id
_entity_poly.type
_entity_poly.pdbx_seq_one_letter_code
_entity_poly.pdbx_strand_id
1 'polypeptide(L)'
;MSPDATKPSHWCSVAYWEHRTRVGRLYAVYDQAVSIFYDLPQGSGFCLGQLNLEQRSESVRRTRSKIGFGILLSKEPDGVWAYNRGEH
;
A
#
# COMPACT_ATOMS: atom_id res chain seq x y z
N MET A 1 -18.68 30.64 1.43
CA MET A 1 -17.61 29.62 1.45
C MET A 1 -18.24 28.29 1.79
N SER A 2 -18.07 27.27 0.95
CA SER A 2 -18.73 25.97 1.13
C SER A 2 -18.17 25.26 2.38
N PRO A 3 -18.99 24.65 3.25
CA PRO A 3 -18.55 23.99 4.49
C PRO A 3 -17.73 22.71 4.29
N ASP A 4 -17.37 22.36 3.05
CA ASP A 4 -16.61 21.15 2.70
C ASP A 4 -15.08 21.36 2.59
N ALA A 5 -14.59 22.57 2.89
CA ALA A 5 -13.20 22.97 2.67
C ALA A 5 -12.17 22.44 3.71
N THR A 6 -12.55 21.57 4.64
CA THR A 6 -11.70 21.19 5.80
C THR A 6 -11.44 19.70 5.97
N LYS A 7 -11.86 18.83 5.04
CA LYS A 7 -11.37 17.44 5.04
C LYS A 7 -9.98 17.41 4.39
N PRO A 8 -8.95 16.88 5.07
CA PRO A 8 -7.68 16.59 4.41
C PRO A 8 -7.96 15.73 3.18
N SER A 9 -7.66 16.23 1.99
CA SER A 9 -7.73 15.41 0.78
C SER A 9 -6.55 14.45 0.81
N HIS A 10 -6.83 13.15 0.69
CA HIS A 10 -5.76 12.20 0.38
C HIS A 10 -5.16 12.57 -0.99
N TRP A 11 -3.85 12.43 -1.14
CA TRP A 11 -3.18 12.78 -2.40
C TRP A 11 -3.11 11.58 -3.35
N CYS A 12 -3.20 10.36 -2.82
CA CYS A 12 -3.41 9.16 -3.63
C CYS A 12 -4.22 8.12 -2.86
N SER A 13 -4.73 7.14 -3.62
CA SER A 13 -5.42 5.97 -3.10
C SER A 13 -4.72 4.72 -3.61
N VAL A 14 -4.28 3.85 -2.70
CA VAL A 14 -3.55 2.63 -3.02
C VAL A 14 -4.48 1.43 -3.01
N ALA A 15 -4.20 0.55 -3.95
CA ALA A 15 -5.12 -0.45 -4.38
C ALA A 15 -4.34 -1.74 -4.67
N TYR A 16 -4.60 -2.82 -3.93
CA TYR A 16 -3.92 -4.10 -4.10
C TYR A 16 -4.77 -5.16 -4.85
N TRP A 17 -4.11 -5.95 -5.70
CA TRP A 17 -4.70 -7.06 -6.43
C TRP A 17 -3.81 -8.29 -6.36
N GLU A 18 -4.44 -9.47 -6.33
CA GLU A 18 -3.80 -10.77 -6.52
C GLU A 18 -4.37 -11.36 -7.81
N HIS A 19 -3.53 -11.47 -8.85
CA HIS A 19 -3.97 -11.73 -10.23
C HIS A 19 -5.04 -10.73 -10.70
N ARG A 20 -6.27 -11.18 -10.94
CA ARG A 20 -7.40 -10.36 -11.39
C ARG A 20 -8.37 -10.00 -10.24
N THR A 21 -8.08 -10.44 -9.03
CA THR A 21 -8.96 -10.29 -7.88
C THR A 21 -8.51 -9.11 -7.03
N ARG A 22 -9.45 -8.21 -6.76
CA ARG A 22 -9.26 -7.10 -5.82
C ARG A 22 -9.19 -7.64 -4.39
N VAL A 23 -8.15 -7.29 -3.63
CA VAL A 23 -7.97 -7.78 -2.27
C VAL A 23 -7.93 -6.62 -1.28
N GLY A 24 -8.85 -6.65 -0.30
CA GLY A 24 -8.99 -5.60 0.70
C GLY A 24 -9.64 -4.31 0.19
N ARG A 25 -9.65 -3.30 1.06
CA ARG A 25 -10.24 -1.98 0.79
C ARG A 25 -9.24 -1.08 0.05
N LEU A 26 -9.74 0.02 -0.50
CA LEU A 26 -8.89 1.12 -0.98
C LEU A 26 -8.21 1.80 0.20
N TYR A 27 -6.90 2.02 0.13
CA TYR A 27 -6.12 2.66 1.18
C TYR A 27 -5.87 4.12 0.82
N ALA A 28 -6.54 5.04 1.51
CA ALA A 28 -6.37 6.48 1.28
C ALA A 28 -5.09 6.99 1.96
N VAL A 29 -4.25 7.70 1.22
CA VAL A 29 -2.95 8.19 1.69
C VAL A 29 -3.00 9.69 1.93
N TYR A 30 -2.92 10.08 3.20
CA TYR A 30 -2.96 11.48 3.63
C TYR A 30 -1.56 12.06 3.86
N ASP A 31 -0.65 11.26 4.44
CA ASP A 31 0.75 11.65 4.66
C ASP A 31 1.51 11.70 3.35
N GLN A 32 2.54 12.56 3.25
CA GLN A 32 3.33 12.71 2.01
C GLN A 32 4.02 11.39 1.59
N ALA A 33 4.25 10.46 2.51
CA ALA A 33 4.83 9.16 2.19
C ALA A 33 4.06 8.00 2.83
N VAL A 34 4.01 6.87 2.13
CA VAL A 34 3.39 5.63 2.61
C VAL A 34 4.28 4.43 2.30
N SER A 35 4.52 3.60 3.31
CA SER A 35 5.14 2.29 3.14
C SER A 35 4.08 1.26 2.75
N ILE A 36 4.35 0.43 1.74
CA ILE A 36 3.52 -0.71 1.34
C ILE A 36 4.39 -1.96 1.48
N PHE A 37 4.05 -2.86 2.39
CA PHE A 37 4.93 -3.95 2.84
C PHE A 37 4.13 -5.23 3.12
N TYR A 38 4.81 -6.37 3.29
CA TYR A 38 4.13 -7.63 3.61
C TYR A 38 3.69 -7.66 5.08
N ASP A 39 4.61 -7.79 6.01
CA ASP A 39 4.33 -7.83 7.44
C ASP A 39 5.57 -7.34 8.20
N LEU A 40 5.42 -6.26 8.96
CA LEU A 40 6.50 -5.62 9.70
C LEU A 40 6.01 -5.30 11.12
N PRO A 41 6.70 -5.76 12.19
CA PRO A 41 6.27 -5.58 13.57
C PRO A 41 6.06 -4.11 13.99
N GLN A 42 6.70 -3.17 13.30
CA GLN A 42 6.61 -1.72 13.56
C GLN A 42 6.37 -0.90 12.27
N GLY A 43 5.81 -1.52 11.23
CA GLY A 43 5.54 -0.82 9.98
C GLY A 43 4.32 0.10 10.09
N SER A 44 4.48 1.39 9.79
CA SER A 44 3.37 2.31 9.53
C SER A 44 3.07 2.36 8.02
N GLY A 45 1.80 2.29 7.65
CA GLY A 45 1.37 2.34 6.24
C GLY A 45 0.44 1.20 5.86
N PHE A 46 0.59 0.69 4.64
CA PHE A 46 -0.27 -0.31 4.06
C PHE A 46 0.34 -1.72 4.16
N CYS A 47 -0.07 -2.45 5.22
CA CYS A 47 0.33 -3.83 5.46
C CYS A 47 -0.49 -4.82 4.62
N LEU A 48 0.15 -5.45 3.62
CA LEU A 48 -0.50 -6.42 2.74
C LEU A 48 -0.80 -7.74 3.45
N GLY A 49 -0.04 -8.09 4.49
CA GLY A 49 -0.17 -9.29 5.30
C GLY A 49 -1.50 -9.36 6.05
N GLN A 50 -2.05 -8.20 6.42
CA GLN A 50 -3.35 -8.07 7.08
C GLN A 50 -4.55 -8.19 6.13
N LEU A 51 -4.33 -8.23 4.81
CA LEU A 51 -5.41 -8.34 3.85
C LEU A 51 -5.86 -9.79 3.74
N ASN A 52 -7.13 -10.04 4.07
CA ASN A 52 -7.73 -11.35 3.96
C ASN A 52 -8.30 -11.59 2.57
N LEU A 53 -7.96 -12.75 2.00
CA LEU A 53 -8.61 -13.34 0.84
C LEU A 53 -8.69 -14.84 1.09
N GLU A 54 -9.90 -15.40 1.02
CA GLU A 54 -10.09 -16.83 1.16
C GLU A 54 -9.42 -17.57 0.00
N GLN A 55 -8.75 -18.69 0.30
CA GLN A 55 -8.16 -19.60 -0.68
C GLN A 55 -7.18 -18.97 -1.68
N ARG A 56 -6.07 -18.41 -1.17
CA ARG A 56 -4.93 -18.01 -2.03
C ARG A 56 -4.25 -19.21 -2.68
N SER A 57 -3.91 -19.08 -3.96
CA SER A 57 -3.03 -20.01 -4.67
C SER A 57 -1.64 -20.05 -4.05
N GLU A 58 -0.92 -21.15 -4.26
CA GLU A 58 0.44 -21.32 -3.74
C GLU A 58 1.41 -20.28 -4.32
N SER A 59 1.28 -19.99 -5.62
CA SER A 59 2.11 -18.99 -6.29
C SER A 59 1.95 -17.60 -5.66
N VAL A 60 0.71 -17.20 -5.33
CA VAL A 60 0.44 -15.92 -4.66
C VAL A 60 1.07 -15.90 -3.26
N ARG A 61 0.95 -16.98 -2.48
CA ARG A 61 1.57 -17.06 -1.15
C ARG A 61 3.09 -16.92 -1.22
N ARG A 62 3.73 -17.63 -2.16
CA ARG A 62 5.19 -17.56 -2.40
C ARG A 62 5.65 -16.19 -2.87
N THR A 63 4.86 -15.49 -3.70
CA THR A 63 5.19 -14.13 -4.13
C THR A 63 5.01 -13.13 -3.00
N ARG A 64 3.94 -13.25 -2.20
CA ARG A 64 3.68 -12.35 -1.06
C ARG A 64 4.79 -12.42 -0.02
N SER A 65 5.32 -13.61 0.27
CA SER A 65 6.43 -13.76 1.22
C SER A 65 7.72 -13.06 0.75
N LYS A 66 7.86 -12.77 -0.55
CA LYS A 66 9.01 -12.05 -1.11
C LYS A 66 8.88 -10.53 -1.05
N ILE A 67 7.70 -9.99 -0.73
CA ILE A 67 7.50 -8.54 -0.72
C ILE A 67 8.36 -7.88 0.39
N GLY A 68 8.46 -8.49 1.57
CA GLY A 68 9.28 -7.97 2.67
C GLY A 68 8.92 -6.52 3.02
N PHE A 69 9.91 -5.62 3.03
CA PHE A 69 9.74 -4.17 3.24
C PHE A 69 9.02 -3.45 2.08
N GLY A 70 8.84 -4.13 0.95
CA GLY A 70 8.07 -3.69 -0.21
C GLY A 70 8.55 -2.36 -0.77
N ILE A 71 7.66 -1.38 -0.91
CA ILE A 71 7.98 -0.07 -1.48
C ILE A 71 7.63 1.06 -0.54
N LEU A 72 8.32 2.19 -0.68
CA LEU A 72 7.92 3.47 -0.14
C LEU A 72 7.45 4.35 -1.30
N LEU A 73 6.21 4.81 -1.24
CA LEU A 73 5.68 5.79 -2.19
C LEU A 73 5.72 7.17 -1.52
N SER A 74 6.41 8.12 -2.14
CA SER A 74 6.66 9.48 -1.60
C SER A 74 6.14 10.52 -2.58
N LYS A 75 5.36 11.48 -2.09
CA LYS A 75 4.98 12.69 -2.82
C LYS A 75 5.95 13.78 -2.44
N GLU A 76 6.72 14.21 -3.42
CA GLU A 76 7.78 15.21 -3.29
C GLU A 76 7.42 16.45 -4.10
N PRO A 77 8.11 17.59 -3.93
CA PRO A 77 7.78 18.83 -4.63
C PRO A 77 7.78 18.72 -6.15
N ASP A 78 8.58 17.81 -6.71
CA ASP A 78 8.80 17.63 -8.13
C ASP A 78 8.06 16.42 -8.74
N GLY A 79 7.43 15.59 -7.92
CA GLY A 79 6.74 14.40 -8.42
C GLY A 79 6.35 13.37 -7.37
N VAL A 80 6.07 12.17 -7.85
CA VAL A 80 5.79 11.01 -7.01
C VAL A 80 6.87 9.96 -7.27
N TRP A 81 7.54 9.56 -6.21
CA TRP A 81 8.66 8.63 -6.24
C TRP A 81 8.28 7.31 -5.61
N ALA A 82 8.77 6.22 -6.19
CA ALA A 82 8.63 4.87 -5.64
C ALA A 82 10.02 4.29 -5.37
N TYR A 83 10.31 4.08 -4.09
CA TYR A 83 11.57 3.48 -3.65
C TYR A 83 11.36 2.00 -3.40
N ASN A 84 12.08 1.14 -4.13
CA ASN A 84 12.11 -0.29 -3.86
C ASN A 84 12.93 -0.56 -2.60
N ARG A 85 12.32 -1.22 -1.63
CA ARG A 85 12.96 -1.70 -0.39
C ARG A 85 12.88 -3.22 -0.25
N GLY A 86 12.29 -3.90 -1.22
CA GLY A 86 12.29 -5.36 -1.30
C GLY A 86 13.68 -5.89 -1.65
N GLU A 87 13.94 -7.14 -1.28
CA GLU A 87 15.21 -7.83 -1.53
C GLU A 87 15.20 -8.63 -2.86
N HIS A 88 14.13 -8.51 -3.65
CA HIS A 88 13.85 -9.33 -4.84
C HIS A 88 13.42 -8.50 -6.04
#